data_AF-A0A0R0FNS1-F1
#
_entry.id   AF-A0A0R0FNS1-F1
#
_cell.length_a   1.000
_cell.length_b   1.000
_cell.length_c   1.000
_cell.angle_alpha   90.00
_cell.angle_beta   90.00
_cell.angle_gamma   90.00
#
_symmetry.space_group_name_H-M   'P 1'
#
loop_
_entity.id
_entity.type
_entity.pdbx_description
1 polymer ?
#
loop_
_entity_poly.entity_id
_entity_poly.type
_entity_poly.pdbx_seq_one_letter_code
_entity_poly.pdbx_strand_id
1 'polypeptide(L)'
;QIKDVSDAIQKVAAAYDCKIVEGVLSHQMKQFVIDGNKDVLSLSNPDTRVDEAEFEENEVYAIDIVTSTGDGKPKLLDEKQTTIYKRAVDKSYHLKMKASRFIFSEISQKFPIMPFSARALEDKRARLGLVECVNHELLQPYPVLHEKPGDFVAHIKFTVLLMPNGSD
;
A
#
# COMPACT_ATOMS: atom_id res chain seq x y z
N GLN A 1 15.92 15.66 -5.48
CA GLN A 1 14.49 15.83 -5.17
C GLN A 1 13.79 14.48 -5.30
N ILE A 2 12.61 14.30 -4.68
CA ILE A 2 11.86 13.02 -4.78
C ILE A 2 11.56 12.66 -6.25
N LYS A 3 11.22 13.65 -7.08
CA LYS A 3 10.93 13.50 -8.51
C LYS A 3 12.07 12.86 -9.33
N ASP A 4 13.32 13.09 -8.95
CA ASP A 4 14.48 12.54 -9.66
C ASP A 4 14.51 11.00 -9.59
N VAL A 5 14.02 10.43 -8.49
CA VAL A 5 13.90 8.98 -8.28
C VAL A 5 12.86 8.40 -9.24
N SER A 6 11.68 9.05 -9.34
CA SER A 6 10.61 8.65 -10.25
C SER A 6 11.07 8.64 -11.71
N ASP A 7 11.81 9.68 -12.13
CA ASP A 7 12.33 9.78 -13.51
C ASP A 7 13.39 8.71 -13.79
N ALA A 8 14.26 8.41 -12.82
CA ALA A 8 15.28 7.37 -12.96
C ALA A 8 14.64 5.97 -13.08
N ILE A 9 13.67 5.65 -12.21
CA ILE A 9 12.96 4.37 -12.22
C ILE A 9 12.24 4.15 -13.57
N GLN A 10 11.55 5.17 -14.07
CA GLN A 10 10.86 5.09 -15.37
C GLN A 10 11.83 4.87 -16.54
N LYS A 11 12.97 5.57 -16.56
CA LYS A 11 14.00 5.39 -17.61
C LYS A 11 14.58 3.99 -17.59
N VAL A 12 14.87 3.44 -16.41
CA VAL A 12 15.40 2.08 -16.27
C VAL A 12 14.37 1.06 -16.76
N ALA A 13 13.11 1.16 -16.34
CA ALA A 13 12.07 0.24 -16.81
C ALA A 13 11.90 0.28 -18.34
N ALA A 14 11.88 1.49 -18.92
CA ALA A 14 11.77 1.67 -20.36
C ALA A 14 12.96 1.07 -21.14
N ALA A 15 14.16 1.04 -20.56
CA ALA A 15 15.33 0.43 -21.17
C ALA A 15 15.24 -1.10 -21.30
N TYR A 16 14.32 -1.74 -20.56
CA TYR A 16 14.04 -3.17 -20.61
C TYR A 16 12.65 -3.48 -21.22
N ASP A 17 12.09 -2.53 -22.00
CA ASP A 17 10.75 -2.64 -22.59
C ASP A 17 9.65 -2.95 -21.55
N CYS A 18 9.86 -2.50 -20.32
CA CYS A 18 8.92 -2.67 -19.21
C CYS A 18 8.29 -1.32 -18.84
N LYS A 19 7.12 -1.40 -18.20
CA LYS A 19 6.41 -0.24 -17.66
C LYS A 19 6.40 -0.28 -16.15
N ILE A 20 6.48 0.89 -15.54
CA ILE A 20 6.19 1.05 -14.11
C ILE A 20 4.70 0.82 -13.90
N VAL A 21 4.37 0.05 -12.87
CA VAL A 21 2.97 -0.18 -12.49
C VAL A 21 2.37 1.10 -11.90
N GLU A 22 1.23 1.52 -12.43
CA GLU A 22 0.50 2.70 -11.96
C GLU A 22 0.00 2.54 -10.53
N GLY A 23 0.02 3.64 -9.77
CA GLY A 23 -0.48 3.68 -8.39
C GLY A 23 0.47 3.13 -7.33
N VAL A 24 1.67 2.68 -7.70
CA VAL A 24 2.69 2.27 -6.74
C VAL A 24 3.31 3.50 -6.08
N LEU A 25 3.23 3.54 -4.75
CA LEU A 25 3.80 4.57 -3.89
C LEU A 25 4.90 3.96 -3.01
N SER A 26 6.03 4.62 -2.93
CA SER A 26 7.01 4.39 -1.87
C SER A 26 6.74 5.38 -0.75
N HIS A 27 6.59 4.89 0.48
CA HIS A 27 6.14 5.71 1.59
C HIS A 27 7.27 6.09 2.54
N GLN A 28 7.24 7.33 3.04
CA GLN A 28 7.96 7.67 4.27
C GLN A 28 7.41 6.82 5.43
N MET A 29 8.30 6.23 6.19
CA MET A 29 7.98 5.50 7.42
C MET A 29 8.29 6.35 8.65
N LYS A 30 7.41 6.28 9.65
CA LYS A 30 7.63 6.88 10.98
C LYS A 30 7.32 5.83 12.04
N GLN A 31 7.59 6.17 13.30
CA GLN A 31 7.16 5.31 14.39
C GLN A 31 5.64 5.09 14.30
N PHE A 32 5.25 3.82 14.18
CA PHE A 32 3.85 3.40 14.09
C PHE A 32 3.08 3.84 12.84
N VAL A 33 3.76 4.37 11.83
CA VAL A 33 3.17 4.79 10.54
C VAL A 33 3.98 4.17 9.41
N ILE A 34 3.37 3.27 8.65
CA ILE A 34 4.03 2.56 7.54
C ILE A 34 3.88 3.29 6.20
N ASP A 35 2.93 4.22 6.12
CA ASP A 35 2.45 4.94 4.95
C ASP A 35 2.27 6.43 5.30
N GLY A 36 3.39 7.09 5.63
CA GLY A 36 3.41 8.53 5.86
C GLY A 36 3.08 9.31 4.59
N ASN A 37 2.71 10.58 4.74
CA ASN A 37 2.19 11.38 3.62
C ASN A 37 3.24 11.84 2.59
N LYS A 38 4.53 11.64 2.88
CA LYS A 38 5.63 12.05 2.00
C LYS A 38 6.02 10.85 1.14
N ASP A 39 5.49 10.84 -0.07
CA ASP A 39 5.53 9.68 -0.96
C ASP A 39 6.41 9.92 -2.19
N VAL A 40 7.08 8.86 -2.64
CA VAL A 40 7.70 8.80 -3.97
C VAL A 40 6.72 8.08 -4.90
N LEU A 41 6.16 8.83 -5.85
CA LEU A 41 5.28 8.28 -6.88
C LEU A 41 6.11 7.80 -8.08
N SER A 42 6.16 6.50 -8.32
CA SER A 42 7.01 5.92 -9.37
C SER A 42 6.54 6.27 -10.79
N LEU A 43 5.24 6.51 -10.98
CA LEU A 43 4.65 6.93 -12.25
C LEU A 43 3.49 7.89 -12.00
N SER A 44 3.63 9.14 -12.45
CA SER A 44 2.56 10.14 -12.36
C SER A 44 1.49 9.91 -13.42
N ASN A 45 0.21 9.96 -13.03
CA ASN A 45 -0.93 10.00 -13.95
C ASN A 45 -1.89 11.13 -13.50
N PRO A 46 -2.88 11.54 -14.31
CA PRO A 46 -3.77 12.65 -13.95
C PRO A 46 -4.56 12.44 -12.65
N ASP A 47 -4.83 11.18 -12.29
CA ASP A 47 -5.67 10.77 -11.18
C ASP A 47 -4.89 10.60 -9.86
N THR A 48 -3.59 10.33 -9.94
CA THR A 48 -2.70 10.11 -8.80
C THR A 48 -1.65 11.22 -8.74
N ARG A 49 -1.79 12.09 -7.74
CA ARG A 49 -0.86 13.18 -7.46
C ARG A 49 -0.31 13.05 -6.06
N VAL A 50 0.98 13.31 -5.92
CA VAL A 50 1.66 13.48 -4.63
C VAL A 50 2.19 14.90 -4.56
N ASP A 51 2.27 15.44 -3.34
CA ASP A 51 2.84 16.77 -3.13
C ASP A 51 4.33 16.77 -3.48
N GLU A 52 4.81 17.86 -4.07
CA GLU A 52 6.24 18.03 -4.30
C GLU A 52 6.96 18.13 -2.96
N ALA A 53 8.01 17.31 -2.79
CA ALA A 53 8.77 17.26 -1.56
C ALA A 53 10.25 16.89 -1.82
N GLU A 54 11.11 17.22 -0.87
CA GLU A 54 12.54 16.92 -0.90
C GLU A 54 12.89 15.98 0.25
N PHE A 55 13.79 15.02 0.03
CA PHE A 55 14.26 14.14 1.12
C PHE A 55 14.99 14.93 2.21
N GLU A 56 14.80 14.53 3.46
CA GLU A 56 15.48 15.12 4.63
C GLU A 56 16.30 14.07 5.39
N GLU A 57 17.33 14.53 6.11
CA GLU A 57 18.13 13.66 6.97
C GLU A 57 17.28 13.03 8.09
N ASN A 58 17.60 11.79 8.43
CA ASN A 58 16.94 10.93 9.42
C ASN A 58 15.51 10.51 9.04
N GLU A 59 15.11 10.69 7.78
CA GLU A 59 13.90 10.07 7.24
C GLU A 59 14.15 8.60 6.89
N VAL A 60 13.09 7.79 6.95
CA VAL A 60 13.09 6.39 6.54
C VAL A 60 12.05 6.21 5.46
N TYR A 61 12.36 5.46 4.41
CA TYR A 61 11.43 5.17 3.32
C TYR A 61 11.35 3.67 3.05
N ALA A 62 10.14 3.18 2.78
CA ALA A 62 9.93 1.90 2.13
C ALA A 62 9.86 2.13 0.62
N ILE A 63 10.97 1.88 -0.07
CA ILE A 63 11.06 1.99 -1.53
C ILE A 63 10.38 0.78 -2.17
N ASP A 64 9.42 1.05 -3.03
CA ASP A 64 8.54 0.06 -3.66
C ASP A 64 8.58 0.24 -5.18
N ILE A 65 9.20 -0.73 -5.87
CA ILE A 65 9.37 -0.71 -7.32
C ILE A 65 8.70 -1.94 -7.91
N VAL A 66 7.66 -1.69 -8.69
CA VAL A 66 6.92 -2.73 -9.40
C VAL A 66 6.93 -2.41 -10.89
N THR A 67 7.38 -3.36 -11.69
CA THR A 67 7.46 -3.26 -13.14
C THR A 67 6.66 -4.37 -13.81
N SER A 68 6.15 -4.09 -15.00
CA SER A 68 5.31 -5.00 -15.79
C SER A 68 5.82 -5.08 -17.22
N THR A 69 5.77 -6.27 -17.82
CA THR A 69 5.94 -6.46 -19.28
C THR A 69 4.67 -6.06 -20.06
N GLY A 70 3.55 -5.89 -19.36
CA GLY A 70 2.24 -5.53 -19.90
C GLY A 70 2.04 -4.02 -20.05
N ASP A 71 0.84 -3.54 -19.71
CA ASP A 71 0.52 -2.11 -19.83
C ASP A 71 0.79 -1.29 -18.58
N GLY A 72 1.14 -1.93 -17.45
CA GLY A 72 1.40 -1.27 -16.18
C GLY A 72 0.12 -0.84 -15.46
N LYS A 73 -1.05 -1.32 -15.88
CA LYS A 73 -2.37 -0.90 -15.36
C LYS A 73 -3.11 -2.11 -14.78
N PRO A 74 -2.62 -2.67 -13.67
CA PRO A 74 -3.18 -3.90 -13.13
C PRO A 74 -4.61 -3.66 -12.65
N LYS A 75 -5.45 -4.69 -12.80
CA LYS A 75 -6.88 -4.62 -12.52
C LYS A 75 -7.25 -5.51 -11.37
N LEU A 76 -8.26 -5.09 -10.62
CA LEU A 76 -8.96 -5.97 -9.70
C LEU A 76 -9.85 -6.93 -10.50
N LEU A 77 -9.62 -8.24 -10.36
CA LEU A 77 -10.42 -9.27 -11.02
C LEU A 77 -11.53 -9.83 -10.12
N ASP A 78 -11.23 -10.00 -8.83
CA ASP A 78 -12.17 -10.51 -7.83
C ASP A 78 -11.90 -9.87 -6.46
N GLU A 79 -12.85 -9.06 -5.99
CA GLU A 79 -12.82 -8.44 -4.65
C GLU A 79 -12.61 -9.46 -3.52
N LYS A 80 -13.09 -10.70 -3.69
CA LYS A 80 -13.01 -11.75 -2.67
C LYS A 80 -11.58 -12.22 -2.41
N GLN A 81 -10.64 -11.93 -3.30
CA GLN A 81 -9.23 -12.26 -3.10
C GLN A 81 -8.53 -11.30 -2.13
N THR A 82 -9.14 -10.15 -1.84
CA THR A 82 -8.64 -9.20 -0.85
C THR A 82 -8.68 -9.82 0.54
N THR A 83 -7.51 -10.14 1.08
CA THR A 83 -7.36 -10.75 2.41
C THR A 83 -6.45 -9.95 3.33
N ILE A 84 -5.86 -8.86 2.85
CA ILE A 84 -4.98 -7.98 3.62
C ILE A 84 -5.70 -6.66 3.85
N TYR A 85 -5.67 -6.19 5.09
CA TYR A 85 -6.34 -4.98 5.53
C TYR A 85 -5.44 -4.22 6.51
N LYS A 86 -5.61 -2.90 6.61
CA LYS A 86 -5.01 -2.06 7.64
C LYS A 86 -6.10 -1.22 8.29
N ARG A 87 -6.00 -0.96 9.59
CA ARG A 87 -6.93 -0.05 10.27
C ARG A 87 -6.71 1.40 9.87
N ALA A 88 -7.80 2.10 9.54
CA ALA A 88 -7.82 3.55 9.41
C ALA A 88 -8.04 4.16 10.81
N VAL A 89 -6.98 4.70 11.41
CA VAL A 89 -6.98 5.18 12.81
C VAL A 89 -7.69 6.53 12.98
N ASP A 90 -7.81 7.29 11.89
CA ASP A 90 -8.48 8.58 11.77
C ASP A 90 -9.98 8.46 11.53
N LYS A 91 -10.48 7.25 11.23
CA LYS A 91 -11.89 6.97 10.93
C LYS A 91 -12.59 6.38 12.14
N SER A 92 -13.81 6.84 12.38
CA SER A 92 -14.66 6.36 13.47
C SER A 92 -16.09 6.19 12.99
N TYR A 93 -16.68 5.04 13.33
CA TYR A 93 -18.04 4.69 12.97
C TYR A 93 -18.65 3.71 13.97
N HIS A 94 -19.94 3.86 14.23
CA HIS A 94 -20.68 2.98 15.13
C HIS A 94 -21.20 1.74 14.38
N LEU A 95 -20.41 0.67 14.40
CA LEU A 95 -20.75 -0.62 13.77
C LEU A 95 -22.06 -1.20 14.31
N LYS A 96 -22.97 -1.53 13.39
CA LYS A 96 -24.33 -2.00 13.69
C LYS A 96 -24.34 -3.48 14.02
N MET A 97 -23.55 -4.30 13.33
CA MET A 97 -23.55 -5.75 13.55
C MET A 97 -22.67 -6.14 14.75
N LYS A 98 -23.16 -7.09 15.56
CA LYS A 98 -22.41 -7.64 16.70
C LYS A 98 -21.10 -8.30 16.25
N ALA A 99 -21.12 -9.00 15.11
CA ALA A 99 -19.94 -9.63 14.54
C ALA A 99 -18.87 -8.58 14.18
N SER A 100 -19.25 -7.49 13.50
CA SER A 100 -18.31 -6.43 13.12
C SER A 100 -17.70 -5.73 14.32
N ARG A 101 -18.48 -5.44 15.38
CA ARG A 101 -17.93 -4.89 16.64
C ARG A 101 -16.89 -5.81 17.26
N PHE A 102 -17.15 -7.12 17.29
CA PHE A 102 -16.20 -8.11 17.81
C PHE A 102 -14.91 -8.15 16.98
N ILE A 103 -15.04 -8.25 15.66
CA ILE A 103 -13.91 -8.27 14.72
C ILE A 103 -13.08 -6.98 14.81
N PHE A 104 -13.73 -5.82 14.83
CA PHE A 104 -13.04 -4.55 14.95
C PHE A 104 -12.31 -4.41 16.29
N SER A 105 -12.88 -4.93 17.38
CA SER A 105 -12.20 -4.99 18.69
C SER A 105 -10.98 -5.91 18.66
N GLU A 106 -11.09 -7.10 18.05
CA GLU A 106 -9.97 -8.02 17.87
C GLU A 106 -8.84 -7.38 17.06
N ILE A 107 -9.17 -6.76 15.92
CA ILE A 107 -8.22 -6.04 15.06
C ILE A 107 -7.55 -4.92 15.85
N SER A 108 -8.33 -4.12 16.60
CA SER A 108 -7.81 -2.99 17.38
C SER A 108 -6.81 -3.41 18.46
N GLN A 109 -6.95 -4.62 19.01
CA GLN A 109 -6.05 -5.15 20.03
C GLN A 109 -4.81 -5.82 19.42
N LYS A 110 -4.99 -6.65 18.39
CA LYS A 110 -3.90 -7.45 17.79
C LYS A 110 -3.09 -6.68 16.75
N PHE A 111 -3.74 -5.81 15.98
CA PHE A 111 -3.18 -5.12 14.81
C PHE A 111 -3.57 -3.63 14.82
N PRO A 112 -3.20 -2.86 15.86
CA PRO A 112 -3.72 -1.51 16.08
C PRO A 112 -3.45 -0.55 14.91
N ILE A 113 -2.35 -0.75 14.19
CA ILE A 113 -1.83 0.14 13.13
C ILE A 113 -1.26 -0.61 11.92
N MET A 114 -0.82 -1.86 12.12
CA MET A 114 -0.12 -2.62 11.08
C MET A 114 -1.12 -3.34 10.16
N PRO A 115 -0.78 -3.53 8.88
CA PRO A 115 -1.53 -4.42 8.02
C PRO A 115 -1.58 -5.84 8.59
N PHE A 116 -2.70 -6.52 8.38
CA PHE A 116 -2.93 -7.88 8.84
C PHE A 116 -3.65 -8.69 7.77
N SER A 117 -3.45 -10.01 7.81
CA SER A 117 -4.24 -10.92 6.99
C SER A 117 -5.52 -11.31 7.74
N ALA A 118 -6.65 -11.38 7.04
CA ALA A 118 -7.91 -11.91 7.54
C ALA A 118 -7.77 -13.33 8.10
N ARG A 119 -6.75 -14.09 7.68
CA ARG A 119 -6.43 -15.41 8.21
C ARG A 119 -6.04 -15.40 9.70
N ALA A 120 -5.56 -14.26 10.21
CA ALA A 120 -5.14 -14.11 11.60
C ALA A 120 -6.31 -13.82 12.56
N LEU A 121 -7.53 -13.64 12.04
CA LEU A 121 -8.74 -13.44 12.83
C LEU A 121 -9.32 -14.80 13.26
N GLU A 122 -9.70 -14.91 14.53
CA GLU A 122 -10.13 -16.19 15.11
C GLU A 122 -11.62 -16.48 14.92
N ASP A 123 -12.46 -15.45 14.80
CA ASP A 123 -13.92 -15.64 14.68
C ASP A 123 -14.32 -16.10 13.27
N LYS A 124 -15.13 -17.17 13.21
CA LYS A 124 -15.63 -17.78 11.97
C LYS A 124 -16.43 -16.82 11.07
N ARG A 125 -16.92 -15.70 11.62
CA ARG A 125 -17.68 -14.65 10.92
C ARG A 125 -16.81 -13.46 10.53
N ALA A 126 -15.48 -13.58 10.60
CA ALA A 126 -14.53 -12.53 10.23
C ALA A 126 -14.88 -11.85 8.91
N ARG A 127 -15.19 -12.63 7.87
CA ARG A 127 -15.55 -12.09 6.55
C ARG A 127 -16.74 -11.13 6.60
N LEU A 128 -17.79 -11.44 7.37
CA LEU A 128 -18.97 -10.59 7.51
C LEU A 128 -18.62 -9.29 8.25
N GLY A 129 -17.82 -9.40 9.32
CA GLY A 129 -17.36 -8.24 10.07
C GLY A 129 -16.46 -7.31 9.24
N LEU A 130 -15.57 -7.88 8.43
CA LEU A 130 -14.67 -7.14 7.55
C LEU A 130 -15.44 -6.32 6.51
N VAL A 131 -16.49 -6.88 5.90
CA VAL A 131 -17.32 -6.17 4.90
C VAL A 131 -17.91 -4.88 5.48
N GLU A 132 -18.51 -4.92 6.67
CA GLU A 132 -19.06 -3.70 7.29
C GLU A 132 -17.94 -2.69 7.62
N CYS A 133 -16.80 -3.16 8.13
CA CYS A 133 -15.67 -2.28 8.47
C CYS A 133 -15.09 -1.58 7.23
N VAL A 134 -14.94 -2.28 6.11
CA VAL A 134 -14.45 -1.72 4.84
C VAL A 134 -15.47 -0.74 4.24
N ASN A 135 -16.75 -1.11 4.24
CA ASN A 135 -17.82 -0.23 3.72
C ASN A 135 -17.96 1.10 4.48
N HIS A 136 -17.49 1.14 5.72
CA HIS A 136 -17.46 2.34 6.56
C HIS A 136 -16.05 2.90 6.76
N GLU A 137 -15.11 2.56 5.87
CA GLU A 137 -13.74 3.10 5.82
C GLU A 137 -12.92 2.90 7.11
N LEU A 138 -13.35 2.00 7.99
CA LEU A 138 -12.58 1.68 9.21
C LEU A 138 -11.35 0.83 8.90
N LEU A 139 -11.36 0.16 7.75
CA LEU A 139 -10.27 -0.66 7.24
C LEU A 139 -9.94 -0.26 5.80
N GLN A 140 -8.66 -0.03 5.53
CA GLN A 140 -8.10 0.12 4.21
C GLN A 140 -7.81 -1.28 3.63
N PRO A 141 -8.43 -1.67 2.50
CA PRO A 141 -8.12 -2.92 1.81
C PRO A 141 -6.83 -2.82 0.99
N TYR A 142 -6.09 -3.93 0.91
CA TYR A 142 -4.95 -4.11 0.00
C TYR A 142 -5.36 -5.15 -1.06
N PRO A 143 -5.96 -4.72 -2.18
CA PRO A 143 -6.53 -5.62 -3.17
C PRO A 143 -5.46 -6.45 -3.88
N VAL A 144 -5.85 -7.63 -4.36
CA VAL A 144 -5.01 -8.44 -5.27
C VAL A 144 -5.23 -7.96 -6.69
N LEU A 145 -4.22 -7.32 -7.26
CA LEU A 145 -4.27 -6.75 -8.61
C LEU A 145 -3.53 -7.67 -9.60
N HIS A 146 -4.02 -7.69 -10.84
CA HIS A 146 -3.51 -8.58 -11.88
C HIS A 146 -3.19 -7.81 -13.15
N GLU A 147 -2.06 -8.16 -13.76
CA GLU A 147 -1.80 -7.88 -15.17
C GLU A 147 -2.56 -8.85 -16.08
N LYS A 148 -2.49 -8.62 -17.39
CA LYS A 148 -3.12 -9.52 -18.36
C LYS A 148 -2.48 -10.91 -18.30
N PRO A 149 -3.25 -11.98 -18.57
CA PRO A 149 -2.68 -13.32 -18.68
C PRO A 149 -1.54 -13.37 -19.70
N GLY A 150 -0.37 -13.85 -19.27
CA GLY A 150 0.83 -13.94 -20.09
C GLY A 150 1.86 -12.83 -19.85
N ASP A 151 1.45 -11.70 -19.26
CA ASP A 151 2.37 -10.66 -18.82
C ASP A 151 2.99 -11.01 -17.47
N PHE A 152 4.22 -10.53 -17.25
CA PHE A 152 4.99 -10.74 -16.03
C PHE A 152 5.10 -9.44 -15.24
N VAL A 153 5.04 -9.57 -13.91
CA VAL A 153 5.26 -8.47 -12.97
C VAL A 153 6.45 -8.83 -12.08
N ALA A 154 7.40 -7.91 -11.96
CA ALA A 154 8.51 -8.02 -11.03
C ALA A 154 8.33 -6.96 -9.93
N HIS A 155 8.60 -7.36 -8.68
CA HIS A 155 8.47 -6.50 -7.51
C HIS A 155 9.73 -6.60 -6.67
N ILE A 156 10.32 -5.45 -6.34
CA ILE A 156 11.34 -5.33 -5.31
C ILE A 156 10.91 -4.25 -4.31
N LYS A 157 11.07 -4.57 -3.02
CA LYS A 157 10.78 -3.65 -1.94
C LYS A 157 11.90 -3.72 -0.90
N PHE A 158 12.36 -2.56 -0.46
CA PHE A 158 13.39 -2.45 0.57
C PHE A 158 13.17 -1.19 1.41
N THR A 159 13.76 -1.16 2.59
CA THR A 159 13.74 0.00 3.48
C THR A 159 15.08 0.70 3.39
N VAL A 160 15.06 2.02 3.29
CA VAL A 160 16.26 2.87 3.31
C VAL A 160 16.18 3.88 4.44
N LEU A 161 17.29 4.06 5.15
CA LEU A 161 17.49 5.06 6.19
C LEU A 161 18.37 6.18 5.64
N LEU A 162 17.89 7.42 5.68
CA LEU A 162 18.64 8.57 5.18
C LEU A 162 19.51 9.15 6.30
N MET A 163 20.71 8.60 6.49
CA MET A 163 21.62 9.07 7.54
C MET A 163 22.50 10.24 7.03
N PRO A 164 23.02 11.11 7.92
CA PRO A 164 23.90 12.21 7.51
C PRO A 164 25.17 11.77 6.76
N ASN A 165 25.60 10.52 6.96
CA ASN A 165 26.77 9.92 6.30
C ASN A 165 26.44 9.15 5.01
N GLY A 166 25.17 9.10 4.60
CA GLY A 166 24.69 8.36 3.44
C GLY A 166 23.42 7.55 3.72
N SER A 167 22.91 6.88 2.70
CA SER A 167 21.78 5.96 2.84
C SER A 167 22.25 4.57 3.30
N ASP A 168 21.56 4.00 4.29
CA ASP A 168 21.72 2.60 4.75
C ASP A 168 20.49 1.76 4.38
#